data_AF-A0A7W1WUU8-F1
#
_entry.id   AF-A0A7W1WUU8-F1
#
_cell.length_a   1.000
_cell.length_b   1.000
_cell.length_c   1.000
_cell.angle_alpha   90.00
_cell.angle_beta   90.00
_cell.angle_gamma   90.00
#
_symmetry.space_group_name_H-M   'P 1'
#
loop_
_entity.id
_entity.type
_entity.pdbx_description
1 polymer ?
#
loop_
_entity_poly.entity_id
_entity_poly.type
_entity_poly.pdbx_seq_one_letter_code
_entity_poly.pdbx_strand_id
1 'polypeptide(L)'
;MHVNCAGMILFSIPDKKVLLVQHKEGHWGFPKGQIEQGETELQAACRELQEETGAFWNGILNPKRVKLSEEYLVHTVKGLRKSVVYFVAFTCDMKLNWQPGEIVNARWLSLNQINQLRSFYSKKLLAPLDKILQSEVIIRVDEQVDLEMPLSSSARIQGSKHAYSRIAPLLFIYKSLKINNIPRTIDSYAIHQLIRLSFQNHGQLLMIPPHLSNLSRSIMSCIPALLFIHPKVRFYQPKGCQIGERKIDLYLQVICRFGVQLKLYDDGMVELERGVLEPTAIKLPFPSFTGSSTAIILTSMVKGNSYIENISIEPEIIELIEVLRLLGLDVTFFTERNIVIKNRWKPKLVNWTLSEDRNVLVTRLMMALISGREFKYTSQRPLYLTPLMDVLERMGVRFSYSPYSIHLFPDQLEHLKPVHITCDHFPGFCSDWQPLIAPVLSKINGTSVVQDRIFENRYRYIEQINRINPNFIYEVRSDELRIKGIKGNHGDAMDAESIDLRSAAANIIALVGENNSSKIKGLFQLLRGYEDMLSDLRSVGGFHVTFDVAGS
;
A
#
# COMPACT_ATOMS: atom_id res chain seq x y z
N MET A 1 -12.29 41.20 -19.01
CA MET A 1 -11.14 40.27 -19.16
C MET A 1 -11.55 38.96 -18.52
N HIS A 2 -11.24 37.81 -19.15
CA HIS A 2 -11.60 36.49 -18.66
C HIS A 2 -10.33 35.70 -18.37
N VAL A 3 -10.22 35.12 -17.19
CA VAL A 3 -9.07 34.28 -16.81
C VAL A 3 -9.57 32.88 -16.52
N ASN A 4 -9.02 31.91 -17.24
CA ASN A 4 -9.26 30.50 -17.00
C ASN A 4 -8.20 29.97 -16.03
N CYS A 5 -8.67 29.25 -15.03
CA CYS A 5 -7.84 28.62 -14.02
C CYS A 5 -8.25 27.17 -13.87
N ALA A 6 -7.31 26.37 -13.39
CA ALA A 6 -7.58 25.01 -12.97
C ALA A 6 -7.15 24.82 -11.53
N GLY A 7 -7.82 23.91 -10.83
CA GLY A 7 -7.51 23.58 -9.45
C GLY A 7 -7.77 22.12 -9.14
N MET A 8 -7.29 21.70 -7.98
CA MET A 8 -7.44 20.32 -7.52
C MET A 8 -8.17 20.29 -6.18
N ILE A 9 -9.23 19.49 -6.10
CA ILE A 9 -9.86 19.11 -4.84
C ILE A 9 -9.26 17.76 -4.44
N LEU A 10 -8.33 17.79 -3.48
CA LEU A 10 -7.69 16.59 -2.95
C LEU A 10 -8.37 16.16 -1.65
N PHE A 11 -8.87 14.91 -1.60
CA PHE A 11 -9.44 14.34 -0.37
C PHE A 11 -8.69 13.11 0.14
N SER A 12 -8.71 12.90 1.45
CA SER A 12 -8.10 11.76 2.12
C SER A 12 -9.06 10.58 2.15
N ILE A 13 -8.62 9.41 1.68
CA ILE A 13 -9.41 8.16 1.73
C ILE A 13 -9.63 7.69 3.19
N PRO A 14 -8.62 7.63 4.07
CA PRO A 14 -8.81 7.18 5.45
C PRO A 14 -9.78 8.05 6.27
N ASP A 15 -9.75 9.36 6.08
CA ASP A 15 -10.40 10.32 6.98
C ASP A 15 -11.56 11.11 6.34
N LYS A 16 -11.77 10.99 5.02
CA LYS A 16 -12.70 11.80 4.21
C LYS A 16 -12.56 13.32 4.39
N LYS A 17 -11.37 13.80 4.76
CA LYS A 17 -11.05 15.22 4.87
C LYS A 17 -10.56 15.75 3.53
N VAL A 18 -10.80 17.03 3.27
CA VAL A 18 -10.41 17.74 2.05
C VAL A 18 -9.30 18.75 2.38
N LEU A 19 -8.31 18.86 1.50
CA LEU A 19 -7.21 19.82 1.63
C LEU A 19 -7.69 21.21 1.20
N LEU A 20 -7.51 22.20 2.09
CA LEU A 20 -7.66 23.62 1.78
C LEU A 20 -6.35 24.36 2.02
N VAL A 21 -6.15 25.41 1.24
CA VAL A 21 -5.07 26.39 1.38
C VAL A 21 -5.64 27.74 1.80
N GLN A 22 -4.86 28.51 2.55
CA GLN A 22 -5.15 29.88 2.88
C GLN A 22 -4.26 30.79 2.04
N HIS A 23 -4.87 31.56 1.15
CA HIS A 23 -4.15 32.51 0.30
C HIS A 23 -3.74 33.76 1.09
N LYS A 24 -2.84 34.57 0.53
CA LYS A 24 -2.29 35.79 1.18
C LYS A 24 -3.37 36.81 1.54
N GLU A 25 -4.47 36.82 0.79
CA GLU A 25 -5.62 37.69 1.03
C GLU A 25 -6.50 37.19 2.20
N GLY A 26 -6.10 36.14 2.91
CA GLY A 26 -6.71 35.66 4.16
C GLY A 26 -7.87 34.69 4.00
N HIS A 27 -8.29 34.41 2.76
CA HIS A 27 -9.39 33.49 2.46
C HIS A 27 -8.91 32.06 2.22
N TRP A 28 -9.80 31.10 2.50
CA TRP A 28 -9.57 29.67 2.27
C TRP A 28 -10.13 29.27 0.92
N GLY A 29 -9.38 28.44 0.20
CA GLY A 29 -9.75 27.91 -1.10
C GLY A 29 -9.15 26.53 -1.33
N PHE A 30 -9.53 25.91 -2.45
CA PHE A 30 -8.83 24.75 -2.98
C PHE A 30 -7.57 25.23 -3.73
N PRO A 31 -6.48 24.44 -3.75
CA PRO A 31 -5.29 24.75 -4.54
C PRO A 31 -5.63 25.00 -6.02
N LYS A 32 -5.22 26.15 -6.57
CA LYS A 32 -5.57 26.55 -7.94
C LYS A 32 -4.75 27.74 -8.44
N GLY A 33 -4.46 27.72 -9.74
CA GLY A 33 -3.81 28.84 -10.41
C GLY A 33 -4.13 28.95 -11.89
N GLN A 34 -3.37 29.78 -12.59
CA GLN A 34 -3.58 30.06 -14.01
C GLN A 34 -3.04 28.91 -14.85
N ILE A 35 -3.67 28.68 -16.00
CA ILE A 35 -3.20 27.69 -16.96
C ILE A 35 -2.04 28.32 -17.74
N GLU A 36 -0.87 27.69 -17.72
CA GLU A 36 0.31 28.18 -18.44
C GLU A 36 0.26 27.83 -19.94
N GLN A 37 1.09 28.50 -20.74
CA GLN A 37 1.11 28.28 -22.18
C GLN A 37 1.59 26.85 -22.51
N GLY A 38 0.76 26.09 -23.22
CA GLY A 38 1.05 24.70 -23.60
C GLY A 38 0.60 23.65 -22.59
N GLU A 39 -0.02 24.07 -21.48
CA GLU A 39 -0.51 23.21 -20.41
C GLU A 39 -2.01 22.87 -20.58
N THR A 40 -2.41 21.63 -20.31
CA THR A 40 -3.83 21.25 -20.17
C THR A 40 -4.40 21.69 -18.82
N GLU A 41 -5.73 21.82 -18.70
CA GLU A 41 -6.36 22.15 -17.40
C GLU A 41 -5.96 21.17 -16.28
N LEU A 42 -5.83 19.88 -16.60
CA LEU A 42 -5.47 18.86 -15.61
C LEU A 42 -3.99 18.96 -15.19
N GLN A 43 -3.08 19.25 -16.13
CA GLN A 43 -1.68 19.49 -15.82
C GLN A 43 -1.53 20.70 -14.90
N ALA A 44 -2.23 21.80 -15.20
CA ALA A 44 -2.26 23.00 -14.38
C ALA A 44 -2.75 22.70 -12.95
N ALA A 45 -3.86 21.97 -12.81
CA ALA A 45 -4.38 21.58 -11.51
C ALA A 45 -3.38 20.72 -10.69
N CYS A 46 -2.65 19.81 -11.34
CA CYS A 46 -1.67 18.96 -10.67
C CYS A 46 -0.41 19.74 -10.26
N ARG A 47 0.07 20.64 -11.14
CA ARG A 47 1.20 21.53 -10.86
C ARG A 47 0.88 22.44 -9.67
N GLU A 48 -0.25 23.14 -9.69
CA GLU A 48 -0.67 24.06 -8.63
C GLU A 48 -0.86 23.34 -7.28
N LEU A 49 -1.39 22.10 -7.28
CA LEU A 49 -1.44 21.29 -6.05
C LEU A 49 -0.04 21.03 -5.48
N GLN A 50 0.92 20.66 -6.34
CA GLN A 50 2.29 20.34 -5.93
C GLN A 50 3.08 21.57 -5.48
N GLU A 51 3.01 22.67 -6.23
CA GLU A 51 3.68 23.93 -5.90
C GLU A 51 3.16 24.48 -4.58
N GLU A 52 1.84 24.67 -4.47
CA GLU A 52 1.25 25.31 -3.30
C GLU A 52 1.36 24.46 -2.03
N THR A 53 1.30 23.13 -2.13
CA THR A 53 1.11 22.26 -0.95
C THR A 53 2.14 21.16 -0.76
N GLY A 54 2.88 20.80 -1.83
CA GLY A 54 3.73 19.61 -1.87
C GLY A 54 2.97 18.29 -1.74
N ALA A 55 1.64 18.29 -1.88
CA ALA A 55 0.79 17.12 -1.64
C ALA A 55 0.73 16.19 -2.86
N PHE A 56 0.91 14.90 -2.61
CA PHE A 56 0.78 13.84 -3.62
C PHE A 56 -0.62 13.21 -3.59
N TRP A 57 -1.03 12.66 -4.73
CA TRP A 57 -2.27 11.88 -4.89
C TRP A 57 -1.97 10.41 -5.22
N ASN A 58 -2.89 9.52 -4.85
CA ASN A 58 -2.87 8.12 -5.25
C ASN A 58 -3.68 7.88 -6.53
N GLY A 59 -4.62 8.77 -6.84
CA GLY A 59 -5.43 8.71 -8.06
C GLY A 59 -6.25 9.96 -8.28
N ILE A 60 -6.61 10.19 -9.53
CA ILE A 60 -7.49 11.28 -9.96
C ILE A 60 -8.77 10.62 -10.49
N LEU A 61 -9.93 11.08 -10.03
CA LEU A 61 -11.21 10.63 -10.57
C LEU A 61 -11.32 11.05 -12.04
N ASN A 62 -12.05 10.28 -12.83
CA ASN A 62 -12.08 10.39 -14.28
C ASN A 62 -12.35 11.85 -14.70
N PRO A 63 -11.35 12.56 -15.26
CA PRO A 63 -11.42 14.01 -15.46
C PRO A 63 -12.48 14.40 -16.50
N LYS A 64 -12.92 13.46 -17.34
CA LYS A 64 -13.99 13.67 -18.33
C LYS A 64 -15.39 13.60 -17.69
N ARG A 65 -15.55 12.89 -16.57
CA ARG A 65 -16.84 12.64 -15.91
C ARG A 65 -17.00 13.37 -14.58
N VAL A 66 -15.94 13.46 -13.79
CA VAL A 66 -15.94 14.00 -12.43
C VAL A 66 -15.12 15.28 -12.39
N LYS A 67 -15.78 16.41 -12.68
CA LYS A 67 -15.22 17.75 -12.52
C LYS A 67 -16.26 18.70 -11.93
N LEU A 68 -15.79 19.65 -11.14
CA LEU A 68 -16.61 20.74 -10.61
C LEU A 68 -16.16 22.05 -11.24
N SER A 69 -17.05 23.02 -11.40
CA SER A 69 -16.65 24.32 -11.94
C SER A 69 -17.31 25.46 -11.18
N GLU A 70 -16.61 26.58 -11.14
CA GLU A 70 -17.18 27.83 -10.64
C GLU A 70 -16.71 29.04 -11.42
N GLU A 71 -17.62 29.98 -11.58
CA GLU A 71 -17.32 31.31 -12.07
C GLU A 71 -17.67 32.37 -11.03
N TYR A 72 -16.82 33.38 -10.92
CA TYR A 72 -17.02 34.52 -10.04
C TYR A 72 -16.29 35.78 -10.55
N LEU A 73 -16.72 36.94 -10.07
CA LEU A 73 -16.08 38.23 -10.36
C LEU A 73 -14.99 38.50 -9.34
N VAL A 74 -13.82 38.95 -9.81
CA VAL A 74 -12.71 39.31 -8.91
C VAL A 74 -12.97 40.69 -8.32
N HIS A 75 -13.18 40.76 -7.01
CA HIS A 75 -13.52 42.01 -6.33
C HIS A 75 -12.44 43.10 -6.43
N THR A 76 -11.18 42.71 -6.58
CA THR A 76 -10.03 43.64 -6.68
C THR A 76 -9.82 44.22 -8.07
N VAL A 77 -10.40 43.64 -9.12
CA VAL A 77 -10.22 44.08 -10.52
C VAL A 77 -11.57 44.17 -11.21
N LYS A 78 -12.04 45.41 -11.45
CA LYS A 78 -13.36 45.68 -12.03
C LYS A 78 -13.50 45.02 -13.41
N GLY A 79 -14.51 44.15 -13.56
CA GLY A 79 -14.82 43.49 -14.83
C GLY A 79 -13.94 42.27 -15.16
N LEU A 80 -13.12 41.79 -14.22
CA LEU A 80 -12.40 40.52 -14.35
C LEU A 80 -13.29 39.37 -13.90
N ARG A 81 -13.65 38.49 -14.83
CA ARG A 81 -14.36 37.23 -14.56
C ARG A 81 -13.34 36.10 -14.52
N LYS A 82 -13.40 35.30 -13.46
CA LYS A 82 -12.53 34.14 -13.27
C LYS A 82 -13.38 32.88 -13.35
N SER A 83 -12.98 31.95 -14.22
CA SER A 83 -13.57 30.62 -14.31
C SER A 83 -12.55 29.61 -13.82
N VAL A 84 -12.97 28.71 -12.94
CA VAL A 84 -12.12 27.66 -12.39
C VAL A 84 -12.77 26.31 -12.63
N VAL A 85 -12.01 25.39 -13.24
CA VAL A 85 -12.35 23.97 -13.29
C VAL A 85 -11.57 23.25 -12.20
N TYR A 86 -12.27 22.50 -11.35
CA TYR A 86 -11.68 21.65 -10.34
C TYR A 86 -11.76 20.19 -10.73
N PHE A 87 -10.60 19.54 -10.79
CA PHE A 87 -10.50 18.09 -10.83
C PHE A 87 -10.54 17.55 -9.40
N VAL A 88 -10.95 16.29 -9.26
CA VAL A 88 -11.06 15.64 -7.95
C VAL A 88 -10.07 14.49 -7.87
N ALA A 89 -9.19 14.56 -6.88
CA ALA A 89 -8.19 13.54 -6.60
C ALA A 89 -8.31 13.03 -5.17
N PHE A 90 -7.72 11.86 -4.93
CA PHE A 90 -7.69 11.26 -3.61
C PHE A 90 -6.28 10.84 -3.20
N THR A 91 -6.04 10.79 -1.89
CA THR A 91 -4.76 10.37 -1.32
C THR A 91 -4.93 9.62 0.00
N CYS A 92 -3.91 8.85 0.36
CA CYS A 92 -3.70 8.22 1.65
C CYS A 92 -2.58 8.90 2.44
N ASP A 93 -1.78 9.74 1.78
CA ASP A 93 -0.73 10.53 2.43
C ASP A 93 -1.21 11.96 2.65
N MET A 94 -1.28 12.34 3.91
CA MET A 94 -1.73 13.67 4.34
C MET A 94 -0.55 14.58 4.68
N LYS A 95 0.69 14.17 4.40
CA LYS A 95 1.87 15.00 4.57
C LYS A 95 1.81 16.17 3.58
N LEU A 96 2.10 17.36 4.09
CA LEU A 96 2.17 18.59 3.34
C LEU A 96 3.58 19.16 3.48
N ASN A 97 4.08 19.80 2.43
CA ASN A 97 5.36 20.46 2.41
C ASN A 97 5.28 21.66 1.47
N TRP A 98 4.71 22.76 1.97
CA TRP A 98 4.54 23.98 1.19
C TRP A 98 5.69 24.96 1.42
N GLN A 99 5.97 25.79 0.43
CA GLN A 99 6.99 26.82 0.54
C GLN A 99 6.41 28.10 1.16
N PRO A 100 7.09 28.70 2.16
CA PRO A 100 6.71 30.01 2.67
C PRO A 100 6.82 31.07 1.55
N GLY A 101 5.69 31.58 1.08
CA GLY A 101 5.66 32.57 0.00
C GLY A 101 4.55 32.37 -1.02
N GLU A 102 4.03 31.15 -1.18
CA GLU A 102 2.90 30.88 -2.08
C GLU A 102 1.57 30.95 -1.33
N ILE A 103 1.47 30.21 -0.24
CA ILE A 103 0.30 30.19 0.65
C ILE A 103 0.69 30.53 2.09
N VAL A 104 -0.29 30.96 2.88
CA VAL A 104 -0.11 31.29 4.31
C VAL A 104 -0.24 30.05 5.18
N ASN A 105 -1.14 29.13 4.81
CA ASN A 105 -1.46 27.95 5.60
C ASN A 105 -2.09 26.86 4.73
N ALA A 106 -2.00 25.60 5.14
CA ALA A 106 -2.70 24.48 4.52
C ALA A 106 -3.27 23.55 5.60
N ARG A 107 -4.51 23.07 5.41
CA ARG A 107 -5.21 22.23 6.39
C ARG A 107 -6.10 21.19 5.73
N TRP A 108 -6.14 20.02 6.36
CA TRP A 108 -7.12 18.98 6.08
C TRP A 108 -8.36 19.17 6.97
N LEU A 109 -9.52 19.38 6.35
CA LEU A 109 -10.78 19.68 7.05
C LEU A 109 -11.93 18.81 6.56
N SER A 110 -12.86 18.45 7.44
CA SER A 110 -14.12 17.81 7.01
C SER A 110 -15.03 18.83 6.32
N LEU A 111 -15.97 18.37 5.49
CA LEU A 111 -16.92 19.28 4.83
C LEU A 111 -17.71 20.14 5.82
N ASN A 112 -18.05 19.59 7.00
CA ASN A 112 -18.71 20.35 8.07
C ASN A 112 -17.82 21.49 8.59
N GLN A 113 -16.52 21.23 8.80
CA GLN A 113 -15.56 22.26 9.21
C GLN A 113 -15.41 23.32 8.12
N ILE A 114 -15.33 22.92 6.85
CA ILE A 114 -15.24 23.84 5.70
C ILE A 114 -16.50 24.72 5.60
N ASN A 115 -17.67 24.15 5.83
CA ASN A 115 -18.93 24.90 5.82
C ASN A 115 -18.98 25.96 6.93
N GLN A 116 -18.29 25.76 8.06
CA GLN A 116 -18.21 26.73 9.16
C GLN A 116 -17.16 27.83 8.94
N LEU A 117 -16.24 27.67 7.97
CA LEU A 117 -15.27 28.72 7.65
C LEU A 117 -15.98 29.93 7.03
N ARG A 118 -15.87 31.10 7.69
CA ARG A 118 -16.41 32.37 7.21
C ARG A 118 -15.73 32.86 5.93
N SER A 119 -14.44 32.61 5.77
CA SER A 119 -13.63 33.07 4.64
C SER A 119 -13.44 32.01 3.55
N PHE A 120 -14.35 31.04 3.44
CA PHE A 120 -14.40 30.10 2.31
C PHE A 120 -15.57 30.47 1.40
N TYR A 121 -15.29 30.91 0.18
CA TYR A 121 -16.31 31.50 -0.70
C TYR A 121 -16.95 30.48 -1.67
N SER A 122 -16.27 29.38 -1.98
CA SER A 122 -16.74 28.36 -2.95
C SER A 122 -17.79 27.39 -2.37
N LYS A 123 -18.74 27.89 -1.55
CA LYS A 123 -19.74 27.07 -0.82
C LYS A 123 -20.62 26.23 -1.75
N LYS A 124 -20.88 26.69 -2.97
CA LYS A 124 -21.67 25.97 -3.99
C LYS A 124 -21.06 24.62 -4.39
N LEU A 125 -19.75 24.44 -4.18
CA LEU A 125 -19.04 23.20 -4.51
C LEU A 125 -19.22 22.13 -3.42
N LEU A 126 -19.67 22.49 -2.21
CA LEU A 126 -19.73 21.55 -1.08
C LEU A 126 -20.78 20.46 -1.25
N ALA A 127 -21.96 20.80 -1.79
CA ALA A 127 -23.03 19.81 -2.00
C ALA A 127 -22.67 18.73 -3.05
N PRO A 128 -22.17 19.07 -4.26
CA PRO A 128 -21.72 18.04 -5.19
C PRO A 128 -20.47 17.29 -4.68
N LEU A 129 -19.58 17.97 -3.95
CA LEU A 129 -18.43 17.32 -3.33
C LEU A 129 -18.84 16.29 -2.27
N ASP A 130 -19.85 16.58 -1.44
CA ASP A 130 -20.34 15.61 -0.45
C ASP A 130 -20.86 14.34 -1.14
N LYS A 131 -21.63 14.47 -2.23
CA LYS A 131 -22.06 13.31 -3.02
C LYS A 131 -20.88 12.46 -3.50
N ILE A 132 -19.81 13.10 -3.98
CA ILE A 132 -18.58 12.41 -4.40
C ILE A 132 -17.93 11.68 -3.21
N LEU A 133 -17.76 12.34 -2.05
CA LEU A 133 -17.13 11.75 -0.87
C LEU A 133 -17.96 10.64 -0.19
N GLN A 134 -19.28 10.61 -0.41
CA GLN A 134 -20.13 9.50 0.03
C GLN A 134 -20.18 8.34 -0.98
N SER A 135 -19.80 8.57 -2.23
CA SER A 135 -19.81 7.53 -3.25
C SER A 135 -18.59 6.61 -3.11
N GLU A 136 -18.78 5.33 -3.45
CA GLU A 136 -17.66 4.39 -3.55
C GLU A 136 -16.82 4.72 -4.79
N VAL A 137 -15.50 4.77 -4.66
CA VAL A 137 -14.61 4.89 -5.81
C VAL A 137 -14.38 3.52 -6.42
N ILE A 138 -14.66 3.39 -7.72
CA ILE A 138 -14.53 2.17 -8.51
C ILE A 138 -13.40 2.31 -9.52
N ILE A 139 -12.87 1.17 -9.95
CA ILE A 139 -11.84 1.08 -11.00
C ILE A 139 -12.49 0.47 -12.24
N ARG A 140 -12.25 1.04 -13.42
CA ARG A 140 -12.77 0.49 -14.69
C ARG A 140 -11.79 0.74 -15.84
N VAL A 141 -11.91 -0.07 -16.89
CA VAL A 141 -11.30 0.25 -18.19
C VAL A 141 -12.17 1.29 -18.91
N ASP A 142 -11.53 2.25 -19.57
CA ASP A 142 -12.16 3.33 -20.33
C ASP A 142 -11.35 3.63 -21.60
N GLU A 143 -11.70 3.01 -22.72
CA GLU A 143 -11.01 3.16 -24.03
C GLU A 143 -10.87 4.61 -24.52
N GLN A 144 -11.62 5.56 -23.94
CA GLN A 144 -11.62 6.96 -24.37
C GLN A 144 -10.72 7.87 -23.53
N VAL A 145 -9.91 7.34 -22.60
CA VAL A 145 -9.10 8.17 -21.69
C VAL A 145 -7.64 8.25 -22.15
N ASP A 146 -7.15 9.47 -22.36
CA ASP A 146 -5.80 9.73 -22.81
C ASP A 146 -4.75 9.19 -21.81
N LEU A 147 -3.74 8.48 -22.33
CA LEU A 147 -2.62 7.93 -21.56
C LEU A 147 -1.71 9.03 -20.95
N GLU A 148 -2.04 10.30 -21.17
CA GLU A 148 -1.28 11.50 -20.78
C GLU A 148 -1.66 12.07 -19.40
N MET A 149 -2.54 11.44 -18.58
CA MET A 149 -2.87 12.06 -17.28
C MET A 149 -1.61 12.25 -16.42
N PRO A 150 -1.44 13.35 -15.68
CA PRO A 150 -0.27 13.54 -14.83
C PRO A 150 -0.12 12.41 -13.79
N LEU A 151 1.09 11.88 -13.65
CA LEU A 151 1.43 10.89 -12.63
C LEU A 151 1.95 11.60 -11.39
N SER A 152 1.64 11.05 -10.20
CA SER A 152 2.15 11.63 -8.95
C SER A 152 3.59 11.23 -8.67
N SER A 153 4.10 10.20 -9.36
CA SER A 153 5.44 9.66 -9.16
C SER A 153 6.06 9.13 -10.46
N SER A 154 7.40 9.06 -10.50
CA SER A 154 8.13 8.42 -11.59
C SER A 154 7.74 6.93 -11.73
N ALA A 155 7.96 6.31 -12.89
CA ALA A 155 7.74 4.87 -13.12
C ALA A 155 8.61 3.92 -12.27
N ARG A 156 9.24 4.40 -11.19
CA ARG A 156 9.96 3.58 -10.20
C ARG A 156 8.98 2.82 -9.32
N ILE A 157 9.47 1.75 -8.71
CA ILE A 157 8.70 0.96 -7.76
C ILE A 157 8.79 1.64 -6.39
N GLN A 158 7.63 1.79 -5.74
CA GLN A 158 7.55 2.33 -4.38
C GLN A 158 8.40 1.53 -3.40
N GLY A 159 8.70 2.12 -2.24
CA GLY A 159 9.30 1.37 -1.14
C GLY A 159 8.41 0.23 -0.63
N SER A 160 9.03 -0.82 -0.11
CA SER A 160 8.35 -2.00 0.40
C SER A 160 7.51 -1.65 1.62
N LYS A 161 6.20 -1.87 1.52
CA LYS A 161 5.29 -1.69 2.67
C LYS A 161 5.62 -2.67 3.79
N HIS A 162 6.07 -3.87 3.43
CA HIS A 162 6.42 -4.91 4.39
C HIS A 162 7.71 -4.55 5.12
N ALA A 163 8.74 -4.07 4.40
CA ALA A 163 9.95 -3.54 5.02
C ALA A 163 9.64 -2.35 5.93
N TYR A 164 8.85 -1.39 5.45
CA TYR A 164 8.46 -0.24 6.25
C TYR A 164 7.77 -0.67 7.56
N SER A 165 6.82 -1.59 7.49
CA SER A 165 6.12 -2.09 8.68
C SER A 165 7.06 -2.75 9.70
N ARG A 166 8.24 -3.25 9.30
CA ARG A 166 9.22 -3.88 10.20
C ARG A 166 10.28 -2.93 10.71
N ILE A 167 10.60 -1.89 9.94
CA ILE A 167 11.63 -0.90 10.29
C ILE A 167 11.03 0.30 11.04
N ALA A 168 9.80 0.72 10.72
CA ALA A 168 9.11 1.83 11.40
C ALA A 168 9.01 1.69 12.93
N PRO A 169 8.80 0.48 13.52
CA PRO A 169 8.84 0.30 14.97
C PRO A 169 10.16 0.77 15.61
N LEU A 170 11.28 0.75 14.88
CA LEU A 170 12.56 1.23 15.38
C LEU A 170 12.56 2.74 15.65
N LEU A 171 11.65 3.52 15.04
CA LEU A 171 11.53 4.97 15.31
C LEU A 171 11.11 5.28 16.75
N PHE A 172 10.46 4.34 17.45
CA PHE A 172 10.14 4.49 18.88
C PHE A 172 11.38 4.34 19.77
N ILE A 173 12.38 3.60 19.30
CA ILE A 173 13.56 3.20 20.07
C ILE A 173 14.76 4.08 19.71
N TYR A 174 14.95 4.38 18.43
CA TYR A 174 16.13 5.03 17.86
C TYR A 174 15.77 6.37 17.20
N LYS A 175 15.88 7.46 17.95
CA LYS A 175 15.75 8.83 17.43
C LYS A 175 16.78 9.17 16.33
N SER A 176 17.84 8.38 16.24
CA SER A 176 18.93 8.52 15.26
C SER A 176 18.65 7.85 13.91
N LEU A 177 17.49 7.20 13.74
CA LEU A 177 17.05 6.59 12.49
C LEU A 177 16.21 7.56 11.66
N LYS A 178 16.57 7.73 10.39
CA LYS A 178 15.73 8.35 9.35
C LYS A 178 15.40 7.30 8.29
N ILE A 179 14.15 7.30 7.82
CA ILE A 179 13.67 6.37 6.79
C ILE A 179 13.20 7.17 5.57
N ASN A 180 13.73 6.84 4.40
CA ASN A 180 13.35 7.40 3.11
C ASN A 180 12.63 6.35 2.26
N ASN A 181 11.98 6.82 1.18
CA ASN A 181 11.19 5.98 0.27
C ASN A 181 10.03 5.25 0.97
N ILE A 182 9.35 5.93 1.91
CA ILE A 182 8.17 5.39 2.59
C ILE A 182 7.00 5.38 1.60
N PRO A 183 6.34 4.22 1.37
CA PRO A 183 5.24 4.15 0.41
C PRO A 183 3.99 4.89 0.94
N ARG A 184 3.31 5.64 0.09
CA ARG A 184 2.08 6.41 0.40
C ARG A 184 0.84 5.51 0.37
N THR A 185 0.75 4.62 1.34
CA THR A 185 -0.35 3.64 1.50
C THR A 185 -1.12 3.87 2.79
N ILE A 186 -2.32 3.28 2.88
CA ILE A 186 -3.14 3.28 4.10
C ILE A 186 -2.42 2.62 5.28
N ASP A 187 -1.66 1.56 5.02
CA ASP A 187 -0.86 0.88 6.04
C ASP A 187 0.23 1.82 6.60
N SER A 188 0.92 2.56 5.74
CA SER A 188 1.90 3.58 6.17
C SER A 188 1.24 4.74 6.93
N TYR A 189 0.06 5.18 6.48
CA TYR A 189 -0.73 6.21 7.17
C TYR A 189 -1.08 5.77 8.59
N ALA A 190 -1.59 4.56 8.78
CA ALA A 190 -1.94 4.02 10.10
C ALA A 190 -0.73 3.97 11.05
N ILE A 191 0.44 3.55 10.55
CA ILE A 191 1.70 3.56 11.30
C ILE A 191 2.09 5.00 11.69
N HIS A 192 2.02 5.97 10.76
CA HIS A 192 2.32 7.37 11.07
C HIS A 192 1.37 7.96 12.14
N GLN A 193 0.08 7.66 12.06
CA GLN A 193 -0.88 8.10 13.08
C GLN A 193 -0.56 7.49 14.45
N LEU A 194 -0.18 6.21 14.50
CA LEU A 194 0.23 5.56 15.74
C LEU A 194 1.51 6.18 16.33
N ILE A 195 2.50 6.48 15.48
CA ILE A 195 3.74 7.16 15.89
C ILE A 195 3.41 8.53 16.50
N ARG A 196 2.58 9.32 15.82
CA ARG A 196 2.15 10.64 16.31
C ARG A 196 1.41 10.53 17.65
N LEU A 197 0.45 9.60 17.75
CA LEU A 197 -0.33 9.38 18.96
C LEU A 197 0.56 9.00 20.15
N SER A 198 1.53 8.10 19.94
CA SER A 198 2.48 7.66 20.96
C SER A 198 3.30 8.83 21.50
N PHE A 199 3.91 9.64 20.63
CA PHE A 199 4.72 10.78 21.06
C PHE A 199 3.91 11.89 21.74
N GLN A 200 2.62 12.05 21.41
CA GLN A 200 1.72 12.97 22.10
C GLN A 200 1.35 12.51 23.53
N ASN A 201 1.43 11.21 23.82
CA ASN A 201 1.03 10.61 25.10
C ASN A 201 2.23 9.95 25.83
N HIS A 202 3.42 10.52 25.67
CA HIS A 202 4.69 9.92 26.12
C HIS A 202 4.68 9.56 27.61
N GLY A 203 5.16 8.35 27.94
CA GLY A 203 5.35 7.88 29.32
C GLY A 203 4.07 7.46 30.05
N GLN A 204 2.91 7.52 29.40
CA GLN A 204 1.62 7.12 29.97
C GLN A 204 1.13 5.79 29.38
N LEU A 205 0.02 5.27 29.93
CA LEU A 205 -0.71 4.18 29.30
C LEU A 205 -1.18 4.63 27.91
N LEU A 206 -0.86 3.84 26.87
CA LEU A 206 -1.32 4.09 25.52
C LEU A 206 -2.50 3.19 25.18
N MET A 207 -3.67 3.79 24.96
CA MET A 207 -4.81 3.11 24.35
C MET A 207 -4.73 3.29 22.84
N ILE A 208 -4.57 2.20 22.09
CA ILE A 208 -4.63 2.23 20.62
C ILE A 208 -6.11 2.32 20.21
N PRO A 209 -6.53 3.40 19.51
CA PRO A 209 -7.92 3.56 19.09
C PRO A 209 -8.35 2.43 18.13
N PRO A 210 -9.54 1.84 18.31
CA PRO A 210 -10.02 0.75 17.45
C PRO A 210 -10.05 1.09 15.96
N HIS A 211 -10.31 2.35 15.60
CA HIS A 211 -10.30 2.78 14.20
C HIS A 211 -8.92 2.63 13.54
N LEU A 212 -7.81 2.88 14.25
CA LEU A 212 -6.46 2.65 13.72
C LEU A 212 -6.18 1.16 13.52
N SER A 213 -6.59 0.32 14.48
CA SER A 213 -6.48 -1.15 14.37
C SER A 213 -7.29 -1.72 13.21
N ASN A 214 -8.45 -1.13 12.92
CA ASN A 214 -9.31 -1.54 11.81
C ASN A 214 -8.81 -1.02 10.46
N LEU A 215 -8.12 0.13 10.42
CA LEU A 215 -7.51 0.65 9.19
C LEU A 215 -6.40 -0.26 8.69
N SER A 216 -5.51 -0.71 9.57
CA SER A 216 -4.41 -1.58 9.18
C SER A 216 -3.94 -2.51 10.29
N ARG A 217 -3.83 -3.79 9.96
CA ARG A 217 -3.17 -4.77 10.82
C ARG A 217 -1.66 -4.56 10.93
N SER A 218 -1.05 -3.79 10.02
CA SER A 218 0.39 -3.51 10.04
C SER A 218 0.82 -2.76 11.30
N ILE A 219 -0.10 -2.07 12.00
CA ILE A 219 0.22 -1.46 13.30
C ILE A 219 0.64 -2.46 14.38
N MET A 220 0.27 -3.74 14.23
CA MET A 220 0.67 -4.78 15.18
C MET A 220 2.19 -4.93 15.30
N SER A 221 2.96 -4.61 14.26
CA SER A 221 4.43 -4.65 14.34
C SER A 221 5.02 -3.56 15.23
N CYS A 222 4.26 -2.48 15.49
CA CYS A 222 4.69 -1.36 16.31
C CYS A 222 4.48 -1.60 17.80
N ILE A 223 3.48 -2.40 18.18
CA ILE A 223 3.08 -2.65 19.57
C ILE A 223 4.24 -3.11 20.47
N PRO A 224 5.14 -4.03 20.06
CA PRO A 224 6.27 -4.42 20.91
C PRO A 224 7.21 -3.23 21.18
N ALA A 225 7.49 -2.41 20.17
CA ALA A 225 8.35 -1.24 20.31
C ALA A 225 7.70 -0.10 21.11
N LEU A 226 6.36 0.00 21.11
CA LEU A 226 5.65 0.96 21.94
C LEU A 226 5.90 0.74 23.45
N LEU A 227 6.15 -0.50 23.87
CA LEU A 227 6.56 -0.79 25.24
C LEU A 227 7.92 -0.17 25.60
N PHE A 228 8.73 0.27 24.64
CA PHE A 228 9.94 1.04 24.96
C PHE A 228 9.58 2.40 25.59
N ILE A 229 8.53 3.04 25.09
CA ILE A 229 8.11 4.39 25.47
C ILE A 229 7.03 4.36 26.56
N HIS A 230 6.12 3.41 26.48
CA HIS A 230 4.93 3.33 27.31
C HIS A 230 5.04 2.16 28.30
N PRO A 231 4.75 2.37 29.60
CA PRO A 231 4.74 1.27 30.57
C PRO A 231 3.60 0.26 30.30
N LYS A 232 2.50 0.71 29.68
CA LYS A 232 1.33 -0.11 29.35
C LYS A 232 0.78 0.26 27.97
N VAL A 233 0.41 -0.75 27.20
CA VAL A 233 -0.26 -0.59 25.89
C VAL A 233 -1.53 -1.42 25.89
N ARG A 234 -2.65 -0.81 25.56
CA ARG A 234 -3.96 -1.46 25.39
C ARG A 234 -4.42 -1.39 23.95
N PHE A 235 -4.94 -2.50 23.43
CA PHE A 235 -5.50 -2.54 22.08
C PHE A 235 -6.55 -3.65 21.98
N TYR A 236 -7.46 -3.49 21.02
CA TYR A 236 -8.34 -4.58 20.59
C TYR A 236 -7.68 -5.32 19.45
N GLN A 237 -7.80 -6.65 19.46
CA GLN A 237 -7.32 -7.46 18.34
C GLN A 237 -8.00 -6.98 17.04
N PRO A 238 -7.23 -6.73 15.97
CA PRO A 238 -7.82 -6.38 14.68
C PRO A 238 -8.82 -7.46 14.25
N LYS A 239 -10.04 -7.04 13.90
CA LYS A 239 -11.10 -7.95 13.45
C LYS A 239 -10.64 -8.77 12.23
N GLY A 240 -11.23 -9.97 12.08
CA GLY A 240 -10.81 -11.03 11.17
C GLY A 240 -10.41 -10.55 9.77
N CYS A 241 -9.30 -11.10 9.26
CA CYS A 241 -8.89 -10.91 7.87
C CYS A 241 -9.62 -11.95 7.01
N GLN A 242 -10.15 -11.57 5.84
CA GLN A 242 -10.91 -12.48 4.98
C GLN A 242 -10.10 -13.66 4.42
N ILE A 243 -8.78 -13.67 4.66
CA ILE A 243 -7.79 -14.66 4.17
C ILE A 243 -7.52 -15.77 5.22
N GLY A 244 -8.32 -15.86 6.29
CA GLY A 244 -8.26 -16.93 7.31
C GLY A 244 -8.00 -16.46 8.75
N GLU A 245 -7.97 -17.41 9.70
CA GLU A 245 -7.72 -17.15 11.12
C GLU A 245 -6.26 -16.73 11.37
N ARG A 246 -6.01 -15.42 11.34
CA ARG A 246 -4.70 -14.86 11.71
C ARG A 246 -4.60 -14.76 13.23
N LYS A 247 -4.34 -15.89 13.87
CA LYS A 247 -4.11 -16.02 15.31
C LYS A 247 -2.91 -15.16 15.75
N ILE A 248 -2.99 -14.62 16.97
CA ILE A 248 -1.95 -13.75 17.53
C ILE A 248 -1.18 -14.42 18.67
N ASP A 249 -1.46 -15.70 18.95
CA ASP A 249 -0.89 -16.44 20.09
C ASP A 249 0.63 -16.47 20.05
N LEU A 250 1.24 -16.90 18.94
CA LEU A 250 2.70 -16.90 18.79
C LEU A 250 3.28 -15.49 18.99
N TYR A 251 2.60 -14.47 18.47
CA TYR A 251 3.03 -13.07 18.60
C TYR A 251 3.03 -12.63 20.07
N LEU A 252 1.97 -12.92 20.83
CA LEU A 252 1.88 -12.62 22.26
C LEU A 252 2.87 -13.45 23.09
N GLN A 253 3.04 -14.74 22.76
CA GLN A 253 4.01 -15.62 23.42
C GLN A 253 5.44 -15.10 23.28
N VAL A 254 5.83 -14.64 22.08
CA VAL A 254 7.14 -14.01 21.85
C VAL A 254 7.31 -12.77 22.73
N ILE A 255 6.28 -11.92 22.82
CA ILE A 255 6.33 -10.71 23.67
C ILE A 255 6.52 -11.08 25.15
N CYS A 256 5.71 -12.01 25.68
CA CYS A 256 5.78 -12.43 27.07
C CYS A 256 7.14 -13.06 27.43
N ARG A 257 7.82 -13.70 26.47
CA ARG A 257 9.14 -14.33 26.66
C ARG A 257 10.25 -13.33 27.01
N PHE A 258 10.05 -12.04 26.73
CA PHE A 258 10.94 -10.95 27.14
C PHE A 258 10.60 -10.36 28.51
N GLY A 259 9.62 -10.88 29.25
CA GLY A 259 9.23 -10.38 30.58
C GLY A 259 8.03 -9.43 30.59
N VAL A 260 7.35 -9.27 29.45
CA VAL A 260 6.11 -8.49 29.34
C VAL A 260 4.96 -9.28 29.96
N GLN A 261 4.13 -8.61 30.76
CA GLN A 261 2.93 -9.19 31.35
C GLN A 261 1.73 -8.98 30.43
N LEU A 262 0.99 -10.05 30.19
CA LEU A 262 -0.22 -10.07 29.35
C LEU A 262 -1.46 -10.17 30.23
N LYS A 263 -2.44 -9.29 29.99
CA LYS A 263 -3.82 -9.45 30.51
C LYS A 263 -4.80 -9.43 29.35
N LEU A 264 -5.71 -10.40 29.35
CA LEU A 264 -6.83 -10.50 28.43
C LEU A 264 -8.11 -10.18 29.20
N TYR A 265 -8.94 -9.31 28.64
CA TYR A 265 -10.21 -8.91 29.24
C TYR A 265 -11.38 -9.59 28.50
N ASP A 266 -12.52 -9.73 29.18
CA ASP A 266 -13.71 -10.40 28.66
C ASP A 266 -14.29 -9.72 27.41
N ASP A 267 -14.05 -8.41 27.25
CA ASP A 267 -14.46 -7.62 26.09
C ASP A 267 -13.51 -7.76 24.88
N GLY A 268 -12.49 -8.62 24.98
CA GLY A 268 -11.50 -8.86 23.93
C GLY A 268 -10.37 -7.83 23.89
N MET A 269 -10.28 -6.92 24.88
CA MET A 269 -9.13 -6.03 25.02
C MET A 269 -7.89 -6.82 25.45
N VAL A 270 -6.75 -6.48 24.85
CA VAL A 270 -5.42 -6.96 25.22
C VAL A 270 -4.67 -5.84 25.90
N GLU A 271 -4.15 -6.09 27.11
CA GLU A 271 -3.20 -5.22 27.80
C GLU A 271 -1.83 -5.88 27.86
N LEU A 272 -0.82 -5.14 27.45
CA LEU A 272 0.59 -5.48 27.62
C LEU A 272 1.22 -4.49 28.61
N GLU A 273 1.78 -5.01 29.68
CA GLU A 273 2.51 -4.25 30.71
C GLU A 273 3.99 -4.62 30.65
N ARG A 274 4.85 -3.62 30.42
CA ARG A 274 6.25 -3.80 30.01
C ARG A 274 7.06 -4.75 30.89
N GLY A 275 6.82 -4.75 32.21
CA GLY A 275 7.63 -5.51 33.17
C GLY A 275 9.11 -5.10 33.13
N VAL A 276 9.98 -6.05 33.49
CA VAL A 276 11.44 -5.95 33.33
C VAL A 276 11.80 -6.70 32.06
N LEU A 277 12.29 -5.98 31.05
CA LEU A 277 12.66 -6.59 29.79
C LEU A 277 14.06 -7.20 29.87
N GLU A 278 14.19 -8.49 29.56
CA GLU A 278 15.45 -9.23 29.66
C GLU A 278 15.87 -9.87 28.32
N PRO A 279 17.19 -9.96 28.04
CA PRO A 279 17.67 -10.77 26.94
C PRO A 279 17.29 -12.24 27.15
N THR A 280 16.93 -12.94 26.07
CA THR A 280 16.31 -14.27 26.17
C THR A 280 16.65 -15.18 25.00
N ALA A 281 16.32 -16.46 25.12
CA ALA A 281 16.39 -17.45 24.05
C ALA A 281 14.99 -17.83 23.58
N ILE A 282 14.77 -17.77 22.27
CA ILE A 282 13.47 -17.98 21.63
C ILE A 282 13.64 -18.96 20.48
N LYS A 283 12.79 -20.00 20.46
CA LYS A 283 12.65 -20.90 19.32
C LYS A 283 11.28 -20.71 18.70
N LEU A 284 11.24 -20.27 17.44
CA LEU A 284 9.99 -20.15 16.72
C LEU A 284 9.57 -21.52 16.16
N PRO A 285 8.29 -21.92 16.32
CA PRO A 285 7.82 -23.24 15.86
C PRO A 285 7.87 -23.39 14.33
N PHE A 286 7.77 -22.28 13.62
CA PHE A 286 7.94 -22.15 12.17
C PHE A 286 8.54 -20.76 11.90
N PRO A 287 9.12 -20.50 10.72
CA PRO A 287 9.75 -19.22 10.39
C PRO A 287 8.71 -18.10 10.14
N SER A 288 8.04 -17.72 11.22
CA SER A 288 6.97 -16.72 11.26
C SER A 288 7.51 -15.34 10.93
N PHE A 289 6.98 -14.70 9.89
CA PHE A 289 7.35 -13.35 9.49
C PHE A 289 7.13 -12.33 10.62
N THR A 290 5.95 -12.35 11.25
CA THR A 290 5.63 -11.47 12.38
C THR A 290 6.43 -11.85 13.63
N GLY A 291 6.45 -13.14 14.00
CA GLY A 291 7.17 -13.60 15.20
C GLY A 291 8.66 -13.27 15.17
N SER A 292 9.31 -13.42 14.02
CA SER A 292 10.72 -13.08 13.81
C SER A 292 10.97 -11.59 14.02
N SER A 293 10.19 -10.74 13.34
CA SER A 293 10.34 -9.29 13.50
C SER A 293 10.10 -8.82 14.94
N THR A 294 9.11 -9.39 15.62
CA THR A 294 8.80 -9.08 17.02
C THR A 294 9.96 -9.46 17.95
N ALA A 295 10.52 -10.66 17.80
CA ALA A 295 11.66 -11.10 18.61
C ALA A 295 12.91 -10.25 18.36
N ILE A 296 13.17 -9.87 17.11
CA ILE A 296 14.29 -9.02 16.70
C ILE A 296 14.15 -7.61 17.30
N ILE A 297 12.97 -6.99 17.19
CA ILE A 297 12.68 -5.66 17.75
C ILE A 297 12.79 -5.66 19.28
N LEU A 298 12.21 -6.65 19.97
CA LEU A 298 12.30 -6.73 21.44
C LEU A 298 13.75 -6.92 21.90
N THR A 299 14.54 -7.70 21.16
CA THR A 299 15.97 -7.84 21.44
C THR A 299 16.72 -6.50 21.28
N SER A 300 16.31 -5.67 20.32
CA SER A 300 16.91 -4.35 20.16
C SER A 300 16.57 -3.39 21.30
N MET A 301 15.60 -3.71 22.17
CA MET A 301 15.21 -2.89 23.32
C MET A 301 15.96 -3.25 24.61
N VAL A 302 16.63 -4.40 24.67
CA VAL A 302 17.30 -4.91 25.89
C VAL A 302 18.81 -4.97 25.72
N LYS A 303 19.57 -4.63 26.76
CA LYS A 303 21.02 -4.80 26.78
C LYS A 303 21.35 -6.25 27.10
N GLY A 304 22.21 -6.88 26.31
CA GLY A 304 22.61 -8.28 26.51
C GLY A 304 22.68 -9.07 25.22
N ASN A 305 22.65 -10.39 25.34
CA ASN A 305 22.73 -11.32 24.23
C ASN A 305 21.43 -12.13 24.17
N SER A 306 20.69 -12.04 23.08
CA SER A 306 19.54 -12.91 22.83
C SER A 306 19.84 -13.88 21.70
N TYR A 307 19.23 -15.04 21.76
CA TYR A 307 19.32 -16.08 20.75
C TYR A 307 17.93 -16.36 20.17
N ILE A 308 17.83 -16.34 18.84
CA ILE A 308 16.56 -16.56 18.14
C ILE A 308 16.77 -17.67 17.10
N GLU A 309 16.09 -18.79 17.29
CA GLU A 309 16.09 -19.92 16.36
C GLU A 309 14.90 -19.85 15.40
N ASN A 310 15.13 -20.35 14.18
CA ASN A 310 14.14 -20.54 13.15
C ASN A 310 13.43 -19.23 12.73
N ILE A 311 14.21 -18.17 12.51
CA ILE A 311 13.65 -16.92 11.98
C ILE A 311 13.19 -17.07 10.53
N SER A 312 12.24 -16.23 10.15
CA SER A 312 11.94 -15.88 8.77
C SER A 312 13.13 -15.14 8.16
N ILE A 313 13.52 -15.56 6.96
CA ILE A 313 14.59 -14.95 6.17
C ILE A 313 14.03 -14.23 4.93
N GLU A 314 12.75 -13.85 4.99
CA GLU A 314 12.16 -12.97 3.98
C GLU A 314 13.05 -11.71 3.83
N PRO A 315 13.21 -11.16 2.61
CA PRO A 315 14.07 -10.01 2.37
C PRO A 315 13.83 -8.85 3.33
N GLU A 316 12.57 -8.62 3.73
CA GLU A 316 12.20 -7.55 4.66
C GLU A 316 12.66 -7.79 6.12
N ILE A 317 12.86 -9.05 6.54
CA ILE A 317 13.47 -9.38 7.84
C ILE A 317 14.98 -9.20 7.78
N ILE A 318 15.60 -9.58 6.66
CA ILE A 318 17.04 -9.34 6.45
C ILE A 318 17.32 -7.84 6.43
N GLU A 319 16.46 -7.05 5.78
CA GLU A 319 16.56 -5.59 5.76
C GLU A 319 16.45 -4.97 7.17
N LEU A 320 15.54 -5.48 8.01
CA LEU A 320 15.45 -5.07 9.42
C LEU A 320 16.77 -5.36 10.17
N ILE A 321 17.37 -6.53 9.96
CA ILE A 321 18.65 -6.91 10.57
C ILE A 321 19.79 -5.99 10.09
N GLU A 322 19.82 -5.65 8.79
CA GLU A 322 20.80 -4.71 8.22
C GLU A 322 20.70 -3.32 8.88
N VAL A 323 19.48 -2.80 9.04
CA VAL A 323 19.25 -1.53 9.73
C VAL A 323 19.74 -1.59 11.17
N LEU A 324 19.43 -2.66 11.90
CA LEU A 324 19.89 -2.84 13.29
C LEU A 324 21.42 -2.95 13.41
N ARG A 325 22.08 -3.62 12.45
CA ARG A 325 23.56 -3.66 12.39
C ARG A 325 24.14 -2.26 12.23
N LEU A 326 23.58 -1.45 11.33
CA LEU A 326 24.00 -0.06 11.15
C LEU A 326 23.73 0.80 12.39
N LEU A 327 22.62 0.54 13.09
CA LEU A 327 22.32 1.16 14.39
C LEU A 327 23.26 0.72 15.51
N GLY A 328 24.16 -0.25 15.28
CA GLY A 328 25.23 -0.63 16.21
C GLY A 328 25.00 -1.93 16.95
N LEU A 329 24.04 -2.76 16.55
CA LEU A 329 23.86 -4.11 17.08
C LEU A 329 24.80 -5.08 16.38
N ASP A 330 25.40 -6.01 17.14
CA ASP A 330 26.16 -7.12 16.58
C ASP A 330 25.20 -8.30 16.35
N VAL A 331 24.89 -8.59 15.09
CA VAL A 331 23.99 -9.68 14.68
C VAL A 331 24.77 -10.72 13.89
N THR A 332 24.89 -11.93 14.43
CA THR A 332 25.60 -13.06 13.83
C THR A 332 24.64 -14.20 13.52
N PHE A 333 24.71 -14.73 12.29
CA PHE A 333 24.02 -15.96 11.89
C PHE A 333 24.91 -17.17 12.19
N PHE A 334 24.38 -18.18 12.86
CA PHE A 334 25.07 -19.46 13.13
C PHE A 334 24.68 -20.54 12.12
N THR A 335 23.45 -20.44 11.63
CA THR A 335 22.90 -21.18 10.50
C THR A 335 22.04 -20.18 9.71
N GLU A 336 21.46 -20.60 8.59
CA GLU A 336 20.64 -19.71 7.75
C GLU A 336 19.49 -19.03 8.52
N ARG A 337 18.92 -19.67 9.56
CA ARG A 337 17.76 -19.18 10.31
C ARG A 337 17.98 -18.96 11.80
N ASN A 338 19.19 -19.15 12.31
CA ASN A 338 19.48 -18.98 13.73
C ASN A 338 20.44 -17.82 13.94
N ILE A 339 20.01 -16.84 14.75
CA ILE A 339 20.77 -15.62 14.99
C ILE A 339 21.06 -15.40 16.48
N VAL A 340 22.24 -14.86 16.78
CA VAL A 340 22.51 -14.19 18.06
C VAL A 340 22.60 -12.70 17.79
N ILE A 341 21.92 -11.93 18.63
CA ILE A 341 21.99 -10.48 18.63
C ILE A 341 22.61 -10.05 19.96
N LYS A 342 23.73 -9.34 19.89
CA LYS A 342 24.38 -8.71 21.03
C LYS A 342 24.12 -7.21 20.98
N ASN A 343 23.33 -6.73 21.92
CA ASN A 343 23.02 -5.31 22.05
C ASN A 343 23.86 -4.68 23.16
N ARG A 344 24.80 -3.82 22.76
CA ARG A 344 25.66 -3.06 23.68
C ARG A 344 25.12 -1.65 23.98
N TRP A 345 23.98 -1.29 23.40
CA TRP A 345 23.33 0.02 23.53
C TRP A 345 24.23 1.21 23.14
N LYS A 346 24.81 1.16 21.94
CA LYS A 346 25.63 2.23 21.37
C LYS A 346 25.03 2.68 20.02
N PRO A 347 23.85 3.33 20.03
CA PRO A 347 23.13 3.67 18.81
C PRO A 347 23.92 4.63 17.92
N LYS A 348 23.91 4.37 16.61
CA LYS A 348 24.52 5.25 15.59
C LYS A 348 23.47 6.03 14.81
N LEU A 349 23.89 7.12 14.17
CA LEU A 349 23.06 7.83 13.19
C LEU A 349 22.93 6.97 11.92
N VAL A 350 21.70 6.72 11.50
CA VAL A 350 21.40 5.92 10.30
C VAL A 350 20.38 6.64 9.45
N ASN A 351 20.72 6.82 8.17
CA ASN A 351 19.78 7.25 7.16
C ASN A 351 19.52 6.07 6.22
N TRP A 352 18.33 5.48 6.29
CA TRP A 352 17.98 4.28 5.54
C TRP A 352 16.98 4.59 4.44
N THR A 353 17.22 4.06 3.24
CA THR A 353 16.24 4.09 2.15
C THR A 353 15.66 2.70 2.01
N LEU A 354 14.34 2.57 2.09
CA LEU A 354 13.66 1.27 1.99
C LEU A 354 13.91 0.61 0.63
N SER A 355 14.00 -0.72 0.64
CA SER A 355 14.00 -1.51 -0.59
C SER A 355 12.72 -1.29 -1.40
N GLU A 356 12.80 -1.55 -2.70
CA GLU A 356 11.64 -1.52 -3.58
C GLU A 356 10.66 -2.65 -3.23
N ASP A 357 9.36 -2.44 -3.41
CA ASP A 357 8.34 -3.46 -3.11
C ASP A 357 8.32 -4.54 -4.18
N ARG A 358 8.90 -5.70 -3.86
CA ARG A 358 8.91 -6.87 -4.76
C ARG A 358 7.50 -7.31 -5.17
N ASN A 359 6.47 -7.10 -4.35
CA ASN A 359 5.11 -7.49 -4.73
C ASN A 359 4.54 -6.56 -5.81
N VAL A 360 4.86 -5.27 -5.77
CA VAL A 360 4.49 -4.31 -6.82
C VAL A 360 5.25 -4.65 -8.11
N LEU A 361 6.53 -5.01 -8.02
CA LEU A 361 7.29 -5.51 -9.17
C LEU A 361 6.65 -6.76 -9.78
N VAL A 362 6.28 -7.75 -8.96
CA VAL A 362 5.58 -8.96 -9.43
C VAL A 362 4.24 -8.60 -10.06
N THR A 363 3.46 -7.68 -9.50
CA THR A 363 2.23 -7.20 -10.13
C THR A 363 2.50 -6.65 -11.54
N ARG A 364 3.50 -5.78 -11.71
CA ARG A 364 3.89 -5.26 -13.03
C ARG A 364 4.33 -6.37 -13.99
N LEU A 365 5.13 -7.33 -13.52
CA LEU A 365 5.53 -8.48 -14.33
C LEU A 365 4.33 -9.29 -14.82
N MET A 366 3.34 -9.54 -13.95
CA MET A 366 2.13 -10.28 -14.34
C MET A 366 1.24 -9.47 -15.28
N MET A 367 1.13 -8.15 -15.10
CA MET A 367 0.42 -7.28 -16.04
C MET A 367 1.09 -7.26 -17.42
N ALA A 368 2.42 -7.21 -17.48
CA ALA A 368 3.17 -7.29 -18.73
C ALA A 368 2.97 -8.66 -19.41
N LEU A 369 3.06 -9.74 -18.63
CA LEU A 369 2.90 -11.11 -19.12
C LEU A 369 1.49 -11.34 -19.67
N ILE A 370 0.44 -11.00 -18.92
CA ILE A 370 -0.95 -11.23 -19.35
C ILE A 370 -1.34 -10.39 -20.57
N SER A 371 -0.69 -9.24 -20.76
CA SER A 371 -0.94 -8.35 -21.90
C SER A 371 -0.03 -8.62 -23.10
N GLY A 372 0.91 -9.58 -23.00
CA GLY A 372 1.86 -9.88 -24.06
C GLY A 372 2.83 -8.73 -24.36
N ARG A 373 3.18 -7.92 -23.35
CA ARG A 373 4.05 -6.75 -23.50
C ARG A 373 5.44 -6.98 -22.90
N GLU A 374 6.44 -6.36 -23.54
CA GLU A 374 7.80 -6.33 -23.03
C GLU A 374 7.88 -5.51 -21.75
N PHE A 375 8.65 -6.00 -20.78
CA PHE A 375 8.86 -5.31 -19.53
C PHE A 375 10.31 -5.43 -19.09
N LYS A 376 10.91 -4.28 -18.77
CA LYS A 376 12.28 -4.20 -18.27
C LYS A 376 12.32 -3.36 -17.02
N TYR A 377 13.03 -3.86 -16.02
CA TYR A 377 13.23 -3.17 -14.77
C TYR A 377 14.67 -3.32 -14.28
N THR A 378 15.23 -2.25 -13.74
CA THR A 378 16.54 -2.23 -13.09
C THR A 378 16.37 -1.63 -11.70
N SER A 379 16.76 -2.39 -10.70
CA SER A 379 16.66 -2.05 -9.28
C SER A 379 17.98 -1.52 -8.75
N GLN A 380 17.90 -0.68 -7.72
CA GLN A 380 19.07 -0.26 -6.94
C GLN A 380 19.48 -1.30 -5.89
N ARG A 381 18.64 -2.32 -5.62
CA ARG A 381 18.87 -3.36 -4.62
C ARG A 381 18.56 -4.75 -5.18
N PRO A 382 19.02 -5.84 -4.54
CA PRO A 382 18.66 -7.17 -4.97
C PRO A 382 17.13 -7.40 -4.93
N LEU A 383 16.58 -8.00 -5.99
CA LEU A 383 15.15 -8.18 -6.21
C LEU A 383 14.54 -9.39 -5.49
N TYR A 384 15.36 -10.39 -5.16
CA TYR A 384 14.94 -11.65 -4.49
C TYR A 384 13.72 -12.34 -5.14
N LEU A 385 13.73 -12.45 -6.47
CA LEU A 385 12.63 -13.01 -7.27
C LEU A 385 12.85 -14.45 -7.72
N THR A 386 13.95 -15.11 -7.33
CA THR A 386 14.29 -16.48 -7.75
C THR A 386 13.10 -17.45 -7.71
N PRO A 387 12.28 -17.52 -6.63
CA PRO A 387 11.18 -18.49 -6.58
C PRO A 387 10.09 -18.21 -7.62
N LEU A 388 9.89 -16.95 -8.01
CA LEU A 388 9.00 -16.59 -9.12
C LEU A 388 9.65 -16.97 -10.46
N MET A 389 10.94 -16.70 -10.63
CA MET A 389 11.66 -17.01 -11.88
C MET A 389 11.61 -18.51 -12.17
N ASP A 390 11.80 -19.36 -11.17
CA ASP A 390 11.69 -20.83 -11.31
C ASP A 390 10.28 -21.26 -11.76
N VAL A 391 9.23 -20.56 -11.33
CA VAL A 391 7.86 -20.81 -11.81
C VAL A 391 7.69 -20.36 -13.25
N LEU A 392 8.15 -19.15 -13.60
CA LEU A 392 8.05 -18.61 -14.96
C LEU A 392 8.86 -19.45 -15.96
N GLU A 393 10.04 -19.94 -15.57
CA GLU A 393 10.85 -20.83 -16.41
C GLU A 393 10.14 -22.16 -16.68
N ARG A 394 9.54 -22.79 -15.65
CA ARG A 394 8.76 -24.03 -15.82
C ARG A 394 7.51 -23.83 -16.69
N MET A 395 6.93 -22.63 -16.67
CA MET A 395 5.85 -22.25 -17.59
C MET A 395 6.34 -22.02 -19.03
N GLY A 396 7.65 -21.87 -19.25
CA GLY A 396 8.25 -21.60 -20.55
C GLY A 396 8.34 -20.11 -20.90
N VAL A 397 8.19 -19.21 -19.92
CA VAL A 397 8.30 -17.77 -20.13
C VAL A 397 9.75 -17.39 -20.43
N ARG A 398 9.95 -16.56 -21.46
CA ARG A 398 11.28 -16.06 -21.83
C ARG A 398 11.62 -14.81 -21.03
N PHE A 399 12.73 -14.85 -20.31
CA PHE A 399 13.23 -13.69 -19.57
C PHE A 399 14.76 -13.71 -19.43
N SER A 400 15.32 -12.56 -19.08
CA SER A 400 16.67 -12.42 -18.53
C SER A 400 16.55 -11.88 -17.10
N TYR A 401 17.21 -12.54 -16.15
CA TYR A 401 17.17 -12.18 -14.74
C TYR A 401 18.59 -12.09 -14.16
N SER A 402 18.83 -11.02 -13.42
CA SER A 402 19.99 -10.85 -12.54
C SER A 402 19.51 -10.35 -11.18
N PRO A 403 20.35 -10.36 -10.13
CA PRO A 403 19.94 -9.85 -8.83
C PRO A 403 19.37 -8.43 -8.87
N TYR A 404 19.79 -7.58 -9.81
CA TYR A 404 19.40 -6.18 -9.90
C TYR A 404 18.55 -5.84 -11.13
N SER A 405 18.25 -6.80 -12.01
CA SER A 405 17.50 -6.51 -13.22
C SER A 405 16.63 -7.68 -13.65
N ILE A 406 15.51 -7.33 -14.26
CA ILE A 406 14.65 -8.30 -14.93
C ILE A 406 14.20 -7.74 -16.27
N HIS A 407 14.22 -8.59 -17.28
CA HIS A 407 13.73 -8.30 -18.61
C HIS A 407 12.86 -9.45 -19.07
N LEU A 408 11.56 -9.21 -19.16
CA LEU A 408 10.56 -10.14 -19.64
C LEU A 408 10.39 -9.97 -21.15
N PHE A 409 10.51 -11.06 -21.89
CA PHE A 409 10.20 -11.11 -23.31
C PHE A 409 8.84 -11.81 -23.47
N PRO A 410 7.81 -11.11 -23.93
CA PRO A 410 6.48 -11.69 -24.02
C PRO A 410 6.48 -12.82 -25.06
N ASP A 411 5.82 -13.91 -24.70
CA ASP A 411 5.40 -14.96 -25.62
C ASP A 411 3.86 -14.96 -25.66
N GLN A 412 3.27 -15.64 -26.63
CA GLN A 412 1.83 -15.86 -26.61
C GLN A 412 1.47 -16.74 -25.41
N LEU A 413 0.54 -16.30 -24.58
CA LEU A 413 0.12 -17.03 -23.37
C LEU A 413 -0.32 -18.47 -23.67
N GLU A 414 -0.83 -18.74 -24.87
CA GLU A 414 -1.25 -20.08 -25.29
C GLU A 414 -0.09 -21.06 -25.52
N HIS A 415 1.14 -20.59 -25.63
CA HIS A 415 2.35 -21.42 -25.70
C HIS A 415 2.92 -21.76 -24.33
N LEU A 416 2.48 -21.08 -23.27
CA LEU A 416 2.92 -21.37 -21.92
C LEU A 416 2.34 -22.69 -21.43
N LYS A 417 3.06 -23.33 -20.49
CA LYS A 417 2.69 -24.62 -19.91
C LYS A 417 2.01 -24.41 -18.54
N PRO A 418 1.01 -25.24 -18.20
CA PRO A 418 0.48 -25.26 -16.84
C PRO A 418 1.56 -25.68 -15.84
N VAL A 419 1.44 -25.22 -14.60
CA VAL A 419 2.46 -25.41 -13.55
C VAL A 419 1.84 -25.82 -12.22
N HIS A 420 2.62 -26.52 -11.39
CA HIS A 420 2.32 -26.75 -9.99
C HIS A 420 3.15 -25.80 -9.11
N ILE A 421 2.46 -25.00 -8.30
CA ILE A 421 3.02 -24.00 -7.40
C ILE A 421 2.66 -24.38 -5.97
N THR A 422 3.66 -24.43 -5.09
CA THR A 422 3.47 -24.60 -3.65
C THR A 422 4.03 -23.36 -2.95
N CYS A 423 3.17 -22.62 -2.26
CA CYS A 423 3.59 -21.48 -1.46
C CYS A 423 4.18 -21.98 -0.14
N ASP A 424 5.32 -21.43 0.23
CA ASP A 424 6.05 -21.80 1.44
C ASP A 424 6.84 -20.58 1.95
N HIS A 425 7.48 -20.70 3.12
CA HIS A 425 8.34 -19.67 3.67
C HIS A 425 9.55 -19.45 2.77
N PHE A 426 9.96 -18.18 2.56
CA PHE A 426 11.12 -17.86 1.71
C PHE A 426 12.36 -18.69 2.09
N PRO A 427 13.07 -19.32 1.12
CA PRO A 427 13.02 -19.07 -0.32
C PRO A 427 11.94 -19.85 -1.12
N GLY A 428 10.87 -20.35 -0.48
CA GLY A 428 9.70 -20.86 -1.18
C GLY A 428 8.93 -19.79 -1.97
N PHE A 429 7.97 -20.22 -2.81
CA PHE A 429 7.11 -19.31 -3.56
C PHE A 429 6.26 -18.47 -2.61
N CYS A 430 6.27 -17.15 -2.79
CA CYS A 430 5.61 -16.25 -1.86
C CYS A 430 4.08 -16.36 -2.00
N SER A 431 3.39 -16.64 -0.90
CA SER A 431 1.92 -16.67 -0.84
C SER A 431 1.28 -15.33 -1.27
N ASP A 432 2.01 -14.20 -1.18
CA ASP A 432 1.53 -12.91 -1.71
C ASP A 432 1.51 -12.83 -3.24
N TRP A 433 2.28 -13.66 -3.94
CA TRP A 433 2.34 -13.71 -5.41
C TRP A 433 1.31 -14.65 -6.02
N GLN A 434 0.78 -15.56 -5.20
CA GLN A 434 -0.18 -16.57 -5.61
C GLN A 434 -1.47 -15.98 -6.21
N PRO A 435 -2.09 -14.93 -5.65
CA PRO A 435 -3.23 -14.27 -6.30
C PRO A 435 -2.83 -13.53 -7.58
N LEU A 436 -1.58 -13.03 -7.66
CA LEU A 436 -1.12 -12.20 -8.79
C LEU A 436 -0.88 -13.04 -10.05
N ILE A 437 -0.42 -14.29 -9.90
CA ILE A 437 -0.17 -15.18 -11.04
C ILE A 437 -1.45 -15.86 -11.53
N ALA A 438 -2.47 -15.99 -10.68
CA ALA A 438 -3.71 -16.71 -11.02
C ALA A 438 -4.44 -16.20 -12.29
N PRO A 439 -4.55 -14.88 -12.56
CA PRO A 439 -5.09 -14.38 -13.83
C PRO A 439 -4.26 -14.79 -15.06
N VAL A 440 -2.94 -14.97 -14.92
CA VAL A 440 -2.10 -15.49 -16.01
C VAL A 440 -2.41 -16.98 -16.22
N LEU A 441 -2.48 -17.76 -15.13
CA LEU A 441 -2.77 -19.19 -15.19
C LEU A 441 -4.16 -19.48 -15.80
N SER A 442 -5.14 -18.60 -15.61
CA SER A 442 -6.48 -18.76 -16.19
C SER A 442 -6.51 -18.61 -17.71
N LYS A 443 -5.48 -18.03 -18.33
CA LYS A 443 -5.34 -17.89 -19.79
C LYS A 443 -4.48 -18.99 -20.43
N ILE A 444 -3.85 -19.85 -19.62
CA ILE A 444 -2.97 -20.92 -20.11
C ILE A 444 -3.78 -22.19 -20.40
N ASN A 445 -3.51 -22.84 -21.53
CA ASN A 445 -4.17 -24.09 -21.88
C ASN A 445 -3.71 -25.25 -20.98
N GLY A 446 -4.66 -25.92 -20.32
CA GLY A 446 -4.39 -27.01 -19.39
C GLY A 446 -4.75 -26.64 -17.94
N THR A 447 -4.35 -27.48 -16.98
CA THR A 447 -4.69 -27.30 -15.57
C THR A 447 -3.45 -27.00 -14.74
N SER A 448 -3.37 -25.78 -14.21
CA SER A 448 -2.39 -25.40 -13.21
C SER A 448 -2.92 -25.69 -11.80
N VAL A 449 -2.02 -25.98 -10.87
CA VAL A 449 -2.37 -26.30 -9.48
C VAL A 449 -1.57 -25.39 -8.55
N VAL A 450 -2.25 -24.82 -7.57
CA VAL A 450 -1.70 -23.88 -6.61
C VAL A 450 -2.04 -24.37 -5.20
N GLN A 451 -1.03 -24.64 -4.39
CA GLN A 451 -1.16 -25.04 -2.99
C GLN A 451 -0.56 -23.96 -2.09
N ASP A 452 -1.25 -23.55 -1.03
CA ASP A 452 -0.80 -22.52 -0.09
C ASP A 452 -0.70 -23.09 1.33
N ARG A 453 0.54 -23.34 1.78
CA ARG A 453 0.83 -23.86 3.13
C ARG A 453 0.90 -22.77 4.20
N ILE A 454 0.74 -21.50 3.81
CA ILE A 454 0.86 -20.33 4.69
C ILE A 454 -0.53 -19.85 5.13
N PHE A 455 -1.53 -19.88 4.25
CA PHE A 455 -2.89 -19.43 4.55
C PHE A 455 -3.97 -20.39 4.03
N GLU A 456 -4.72 -21.02 4.95
CA GLU A 456 -5.72 -22.06 4.68
C GLU A 456 -6.91 -21.62 3.80
N ASN A 457 -7.26 -20.32 3.78
CA ASN A 457 -8.48 -19.82 3.11
C ASN A 457 -8.19 -18.67 2.13
N ARG A 458 -7.02 -18.71 1.47
CA ARG A 458 -6.57 -17.61 0.59
C ARG A 458 -7.22 -17.58 -0.79
N TYR A 459 -7.93 -18.63 -1.22
CA TYR A 459 -8.40 -18.76 -2.60
C TYR A 459 -9.67 -17.97 -2.98
N ARG A 460 -10.34 -17.29 -2.03
CA ARG A 460 -11.61 -16.58 -2.29
C ARG A 460 -11.53 -15.53 -3.41
N TYR A 461 -10.34 -15.00 -3.68
CA TYR A 461 -10.14 -14.03 -4.76
C TYR A 461 -10.45 -14.63 -6.15
N ILE A 462 -10.37 -15.96 -6.31
CA ILE A 462 -10.54 -16.61 -7.62
C ILE A 462 -11.95 -16.39 -8.19
N GLU A 463 -12.96 -16.29 -7.32
CA GLU A 463 -14.33 -15.94 -7.68
C GLU A 463 -14.39 -14.56 -8.35
N GLN A 464 -13.64 -13.59 -7.83
CA GLN A 464 -13.60 -12.22 -8.35
C GLN A 464 -12.87 -12.15 -9.70
N ILE A 465 -11.79 -12.93 -9.86
CA ILE A 465 -11.12 -13.11 -11.16
C ILE A 465 -12.09 -13.73 -12.17
N ASN A 466 -12.87 -14.75 -11.78
CA ASN A 466 -13.82 -15.42 -12.67
C ASN A 466 -14.97 -14.52 -13.11
N ARG A 467 -15.41 -13.58 -12.26
CA ARG A 467 -16.37 -12.54 -12.65
C ARG A 467 -15.83 -11.64 -13.76
N ILE A 468 -14.55 -11.28 -13.72
CA ILE A 468 -13.91 -10.46 -14.76
C ILE A 468 -13.63 -11.29 -16.02
N ASN A 469 -13.14 -12.52 -15.85
CA ASN A 469 -12.78 -13.45 -16.90
C ASN A 469 -13.53 -14.78 -16.71
N PRO A 470 -14.71 -14.97 -17.33
CA PRO A 470 -15.46 -16.21 -17.21
C PRO A 470 -14.86 -17.39 -18.01
N ASN A 471 -13.72 -17.21 -18.69
CA ASN A 471 -13.14 -18.18 -19.62
C ASN A 471 -12.16 -19.17 -18.97
N PHE A 472 -12.45 -19.57 -17.73
CA PHE A 472 -11.71 -20.63 -17.05
C PHE A 472 -12.60 -21.36 -16.04
N ILE A 473 -12.25 -22.61 -15.74
CA ILE A 473 -12.84 -23.38 -14.65
C ILE A 473 -11.84 -23.38 -13.50
N TYR A 474 -12.34 -23.24 -12.28
CA TYR A 474 -11.55 -23.46 -11.08
C TYR A 474 -12.21 -24.44 -10.13
N GLU A 475 -11.40 -25.10 -9.33
CA GLU A 475 -11.85 -26.01 -8.29
C GLU A 475 -10.96 -25.82 -7.06
N VAL A 476 -11.57 -25.69 -5.88
CA VAL A 476 -10.86 -25.63 -4.61
C VAL A 476 -11.11 -26.96 -3.89
N ARG A 477 -10.08 -27.77 -3.71
CA ARG A 477 -10.13 -29.03 -2.95
C ARG A 477 -9.13 -28.98 -1.81
N SER A 478 -9.61 -29.05 -0.55
CA SER A 478 -8.79 -28.87 0.65
C SER A 478 -7.93 -27.60 0.57
N ASP A 479 -6.63 -27.76 0.38
CA ASP A 479 -5.60 -26.73 0.33
C ASP A 479 -5.07 -26.47 -1.09
N GLU A 480 -5.69 -27.06 -2.13
CA GLU A 480 -5.33 -26.87 -3.54
C GLU A 480 -6.39 -26.05 -4.30
N LEU A 481 -5.93 -25.04 -5.02
CA LEU A 481 -6.67 -24.36 -6.08
C LEU A 481 -6.21 -24.89 -7.44
N ARG A 482 -7.12 -25.49 -8.19
CA ARG A 482 -6.93 -25.95 -9.56
C ARG A 482 -7.51 -24.92 -10.51
N ILE A 483 -6.74 -24.47 -11.49
CA ILE A 483 -7.14 -23.47 -12.48
C ILE A 483 -6.97 -24.09 -13.86
N LYS A 484 -8.08 -24.26 -14.59
CA LYS A 484 -8.08 -24.77 -15.95
C LYS A 484 -8.47 -23.65 -16.91
N GLY A 485 -7.49 -23.12 -17.65
CA GLY A 485 -7.76 -22.18 -18.73
C GLY A 485 -8.44 -22.86 -19.90
N ILE A 486 -9.41 -22.18 -20.54
CA ILE A 486 -10.23 -22.74 -21.61
C ILE A 486 -10.30 -21.76 -22.77
N LYS A 487 -10.29 -22.27 -24.01
CA LYS A 487 -10.52 -21.46 -25.20
C LYS A 487 -12.03 -21.15 -25.37
N GLY A 488 -12.36 -19.97 -25.86
CA GLY A 488 -13.74 -19.55 -26.15
C GLY A 488 -14.36 -18.65 -25.07
N ASN A 489 -15.55 -18.11 -25.35
CA ASN A 489 -16.32 -17.31 -24.40
C ASN A 489 -17.32 -18.19 -23.63
N HIS A 490 -17.18 -18.29 -22.31
CA HIS A 490 -17.97 -19.17 -21.44
C HIS A 490 -18.93 -18.43 -20.51
N GLY A 491 -19.07 -17.11 -20.67
CA GLY A 491 -20.04 -16.30 -19.94
C GLY A 491 -19.87 -14.80 -20.17
N ASP A 492 -20.74 -14.00 -19.55
CA ASP A 492 -20.63 -12.55 -19.59
C ASP A 492 -19.77 -12.04 -18.42
N ALA A 493 -18.89 -11.09 -18.70
CA ALA A 493 -18.10 -10.44 -17.68
C ALA A 493 -19.00 -9.62 -16.72
N MET A 494 -18.65 -9.65 -15.44
CA MET A 494 -19.37 -9.01 -14.35
C MET A 494 -18.45 -8.09 -13.54
N ASP A 495 -19.05 -7.23 -12.73
CA ASP A 495 -18.33 -6.44 -11.73
C ASP A 495 -17.72 -7.35 -10.65
N ALA A 496 -16.54 -6.95 -10.19
CA ALA A 496 -15.78 -7.64 -9.14
C ALA A 496 -15.57 -6.74 -7.92
N GLU A 497 -15.26 -7.37 -6.79
CA GLU A 497 -14.96 -6.68 -5.54
C GLU A 497 -13.57 -7.08 -5.03
N SER A 498 -12.81 -6.09 -4.57
CA SER A 498 -11.53 -6.34 -3.92
C SER A 498 -11.74 -6.78 -2.48
N ILE A 499 -11.66 -8.09 -2.23
CA ILE A 499 -11.90 -8.68 -0.89
C ILE A 499 -10.68 -8.56 0.05
N ASP A 500 -9.48 -8.41 -0.54
CA ASP A 500 -8.24 -8.12 0.15
C ASP A 500 -7.24 -7.42 -0.79
N LEU A 501 -6.08 -7.03 -0.24
CA LEU A 501 -5.04 -6.30 -0.97
C LEU A 501 -4.54 -7.03 -2.23
N ARG A 502 -4.27 -8.34 -2.15
CA ARG A 502 -3.74 -9.10 -3.30
C ARG A 502 -4.84 -9.48 -4.26
N SER A 503 -6.07 -9.69 -3.77
CA SER A 503 -7.26 -9.75 -4.63
C SER A 503 -7.44 -8.48 -5.45
N ALA A 504 -7.24 -7.29 -4.87
CA ALA A 504 -7.36 -6.03 -5.60
C ALA A 504 -6.41 -5.95 -6.80
N ALA A 505 -5.13 -6.31 -6.58
CA ALA A 505 -4.13 -6.35 -7.66
C ALA A 505 -4.41 -7.46 -8.67
N ALA A 506 -4.84 -8.64 -8.22
CA ALA A 506 -5.21 -9.74 -9.10
C ALA A 506 -6.39 -9.40 -10.01
N ASN A 507 -7.41 -8.72 -9.48
CA ASN A 507 -8.56 -8.24 -10.25
C ASN A 507 -8.11 -7.26 -11.34
N ILE A 508 -7.15 -6.37 -11.06
CA ILE A 508 -6.63 -5.44 -12.06
C ILE A 508 -5.80 -6.17 -13.12
N ILE A 509 -4.95 -7.13 -12.73
CA ILE A 509 -4.22 -7.98 -13.69
C ILE A 509 -5.22 -8.71 -14.60
N ALA A 510 -6.29 -9.29 -14.04
CA ALA A 510 -7.34 -9.94 -14.81
C ALA A 510 -8.01 -8.96 -15.79
N LEU A 511 -8.40 -7.78 -15.31
CA LEU A 511 -9.04 -6.74 -16.12
C LEU A 511 -8.13 -6.25 -17.26
N VAL A 512 -6.82 -6.17 -17.05
CA VAL A 512 -5.82 -5.85 -18.08
C VAL A 512 -5.74 -6.92 -19.17
N GLY A 513 -6.00 -8.19 -18.82
CA GLY A 513 -6.03 -9.32 -19.74
C GLY A 513 -7.37 -9.52 -20.46
N GLU A 514 -8.37 -8.69 -20.19
CA GLU A 514 -9.69 -8.73 -20.83
C GLU A 514 -10.00 -7.44 -21.59
N ASN A 515 -10.79 -7.55 -22.64
CA ASN A 515 -11.40 -6.41 -23.30
C ASN A 515 -12.89 -6.31 -22.93
N ASN A 516 -13.18 -5.93 -21.68
CA ASN A 516 -14.55 -5.78 -21.19
C ASN A 516 -14.71 -4.55 -20.28
N SER A 517 -15.97 -4.25 -19.93
CA SER A 517 -16.35 -3.05 -19.17
C SER A 517 -16.52 -3.30 -17.66
N SER A 518 -16.00 -4.42 -17.14
CA SER A 518 -16.11 -4.78 -15.73
C SER A 518 -15.56 -3.70 -14.81
N LYS A 519 -16.28 -3.44 -13.71
CA LYS A 519 -15.86 -2.50 -12.66
C LYS A 519 -15.33 -3.27 -11.47
N ILE A 520 -14.31 -2.72 -10.81
CA ILE A 520 -13.73 -3.26 -9.57
C ILE A 520 -14.05 -2.31 -8.42
N LYS A 521 -14.72 -2.85 -7.40
CA LYS A 521 -15.04 -2.18 -6.13
C LYS A 521 -13.95 -2.42 -5.08
N GLY A 522 -14.04 -1.70 -3.97
CA GLY A 522 -13.13 -1.90 -2.83
C GLY A 522 -11.75 -1.28 -3.00
N LEU A 523 -11.66 -0.06 -3.56
CA LEU A 523 -10.40 0.69 -3.74
C LEU A 523 -9.53 0.74 -2.47
N PHE A 524 -10.16 0.79 -1.29
CA PHE A 524 -9.47 0.75 -0.01
C PHE A 524 -8.46 -0.41 0.08
N GLN A 525 -8.79 -1.61 -0.41
CA GLN A 525 -7.88 -2.75 -0.34
C GLN A 525 -6.63 -2.53 -1.21
N LEU A 526 -6.77 -1.94 -2.39
CA LEU A 526 -5.65 -1.61 -3.27
C LEU A 526 -4.70 -0.61 -2.59
N LEU A 527 -5.27 0.46 -2.03
CA LEU A 527 -4.51 1.55 -1.42
C LEU A 527 -3.78 1.17 -0.12
N ARG A 528 -4.02 -0.03 0.42
CA ARG A 528 -3.22 -0.58 1.51
C ARG A 528 -1.83 -1.04 1.09
N GLY A 529 -1.56 -1.21 -0.21
CA GLY A 529 -0.26 -1.68 -0.67
C GLY A 529 0.26 -1.07 -1.96
N TYR A 530 -0.58 -0.40 -2.75
CA TYR A 530 -0.19 0.24 -4.00
C TYR A 530 -0.36 1.77 -3.88
N GLU A 531 0.69 2.49 -4.19
CA GLU A 531 0.78 3.95 -4.12
C GLU A 531 0.22 4.62 -5.38
N ASP A 532 0.60 4.15 -6.56
CA ASP A 532 0.19 4.76 -7.83
C ASP A 532 -0.03 3.66 -8.89
N MET A 533 -1.22 3.05 -8.81
CA MET A 533 -1.58 1.94 -9.71
C MET A 533 -1.65 2.38 -11.18
N LEU A 534 -1.96 3.65 -11.45
CA LEU A 534 -1.98 4.17 -12.83
C LEU A 534 -0.56 4.25 -13.40
N SER A 535 0.41 4.72 -12.61
CA SER A 535 1.83 4.67 -12.97
C SER A 535 2.28 3.22 -13.20
N ASP A 536 1.85 2.29 -12.33
CA ASP A 536 2.15 0.86 -12.49
C ASP A 536 1.63 0.31 -13.83
N LEU A 537 0.39 0.60 -14.18
CA LEU A 537 -0.23 0.20 -15.45
C LEU A 537 0.43 0.86 -16.67
N ARG A 538 0.86 2.11 -16.54
CA ARG A 538 1.60 2.78 -17.62
C ARG A 538 2.98 2.22 -17.84
N SER A 539 3.66 1.81 -16.76
CA SER A 539 5.01 1.23 -16.85
C SER A 539 5.06 -0.05 -17.68
N VAL A 540 3.92 -0.71 -17.89
CA VAL A 540 3.76 -1.93 -18.68
C VAL A 540 3.04 -1.67 -20.01
N GLY A 541 2.95 -0.41 -20.46
CA GLY A 541 2.48 -0.05 -21.79
C GLY A 541 1.15 0.71 -21.87
N GLY A 542 0.61 1.18 -20.75
CA GLY A 542 -0.53 2.10 -20.76
C GLY A 542 -1.84 1.38 -21.00
N PHE A 543 -2.49 1.00 -19.91
CA PHE A 543 -3.88 0.55 -19.93
C PHE A 543 -4.78 1.72 -19.55
N HIS A 544 -5.92 1.84 -20.23
CA HIS A 544 -6.88 2.91 -19.97
C HIS A 544 -7.70 2.61 -18.73
N VAL A 545 -7.08 2.56 -17.56
CA VAL A 545 -7.80 2.40 -16.29
C VAL A 545 -8.09 3.76 -15.70
N THR A 546 -9.32 3.96 -15.24
CA THR A 546 -9.73 5.17 -14.53
C THR A 546 -10.35 4.86 -13.18
N PHE A 547 -10.27 5.83 -12.29
CA PHE A 547 -11.04 5.86 -11.06
C PHE A 547 -12.33 6.63 -11.32
N ASP A 548 -13.48 6.07 -10.97
CA ASP A 548 -14.78 6.72 -11.11
C ASP A 548 -15.54 6.63 -9.78
N VAL A 549 -16.68 7.31 -9.67
CA VAL A 549 -17.59 7.11 -8.53
C VAL A 549 -18.71 6.16 -8.88
N ALA A 550 -19.19 5.37 -7.93
CA ALA A 550 -20.33 4.49 -8.17
C ALA A 550 -21.57 5.33 -8.51
N GLY A 551 -22.14 5.11 -9.71
CA GLY A 551 -23.36 5.79 -10.17
C GLY A 551 -23.15 6.99 -11.09
N SER A 552 -21.91 7.31 -11.48
CA SER A 552 -21.57 8.28 -12.54
C SER A 552 -21.47 7.68 -13.94
#